data_AF-A0A6B1HFL7-F1
#
_entry.id   AF-A0A6B1HFL7-F1
#
_cell.length_a   1.000
_cell.length_b   1.000
_cell.length_c   1.000
_cell.angle_alpha   90.00
_cell.angle_beta   90.00
_cell.angle_gamma   90.00
#
_symmetry.space_group_name_H-M   'P 1'
#
loop_
_entity.id
_entity.type
_entity.pdbx_description
1 polymer ?
#
loop_
_entity_poly.entity_id
_entity_poly.type
_entity_poly.pdbx_seq_one_letter_code
_entity_poly.pdbx_strand_id
1 'polypeptide(L)'
;MEHGIFLGVDARGWVYGTIGKYREGRPWGEAWLTTYLEMGGRSRSSGAKGCPMAAARTLYEHGRIRDTGRPYLDWDIDELWGRSRNGTYAMLAIRLLCEEPGLDKVGLWARIRDAVRRGTGDEAAVSNQGGPTLAYQLWHLGLIADSPF
;
A
#
# COMPACT_ATOMS: atom_id res chain seq x y z
N MET A 1 -13.00 -5.90 13.28
CA MET A 1 -12.84 -5.05 12.07
C MET A 1 -12.88 -6.00 10.89
N GLU A 2 -13.72 -5.76 9.89
CA GLU A 2 -13.78 -6.62 8.72
C GLU A 2 -12.50 -6.43 7.89
N HIS A 3 -11.66 -7.46 7.87
CA HIS A 3 -10.50 -7.48 6.97
C HIS A 3 -11.03 -7.55 5.53
N GLY A 4 -10.39 -6.84 4.62
CA GLY A 4 -10.81 -6.80 3.22
C GLY A 4 -11.53 -5.52 2.79
N ILE A 5 -12.19 -4.79 3.69
CA ILE A 5 -12.85 -3.53 3.31
C ILE A 5 -11.93 -2.32 3.55
N PHE A 6 -11.73 -1.51 2.52
CA PHE A 6 -10.97 -0.26 2.58
C PHE A 6 -11.74 0.86 1.88
N LEU A 7 -12.03 1.94 2.61
CA LEU A 7 -12.85 3.07 2.12
C LEU A 7 -14.23 2.64 1.57
N GLY A 8 -14.81 1.57 2.12
CA GLY A 8 -16.14 1.09 1.77
C GLY A 8 -16.20 0.19 0.53
N VAL A 9 -15.06 -0.21 -0.03
CA VAL A 9 -14.97 -1.18 -1.12
C VAL A 9 -14.01 -2.32 -0.76
N ASP A 10 -14.11 -3.45 -1.45
CA ASP A 10 -13.17 -4.56 -1.31
C ASP A 10 -11.76 -4.16 -1.78
N ALA A 11 -10.76 -4.27 -0.89
CA ALA A 11 -9.39 -3.86 -1.14
C ALA A 11 -8.71 -4.73 -2.20
N ARG A 12 -9.03 -6.04 -2.23
CA ARG A 12 -8.50 -6.97 -3.23
C ARG A 12 -8.96 -6.55 -4.63
N GLY A 13 -10.27 -6.47 -4.84
CA GLY A 13 -10.88 -6.10 -6.11
C GLY A 13 -10.42 -4.71 -6.56
N TRP A 14 -10.25 -3.77 -5.63
CA TRP A 14 -9.80 -2.43 -5.99
C TRP A 14 -8.36 -2.44 -6.50
N VAL A 15 -7.44 -3.10 -5.80
CA VAL A 15 -6.03 -3.16 -6.20
C VAL A 15 -5.85 -3.97 -7.48
N TYR A 16 -6.40 -5.18 -7.57
CA TYR A 16 -6.25 -6.02 -8.76
C TYR A 16 -6.98 -5.44 -9.98
N GLY A 17 -8.17 -4.85 -9.79
CA GLY A 17 -8.89 -4.16 -10.87
C GLY A 17 -8.12 -2.95 -11.39
N THR A 18 -7.45 -2.21 -10.50
CA THR A 18 -6.55 -1.11 -10.90
C THR A 18 -5.36 -1.64 -11.71
N ILE A 19 -4.71 -2.71 -11.24
CA ILE A 19 -3.56 -3.32 -11.92
C ILE A 19 -3.96 -3.83 -13.31
N GLY A 20 -5.12 -4.50 -13.44
CA GLY A 20 -5.63 -4.99 -14.72
C GLY A 20 -5.80 -3.85 -15.73
N LYS A 21 -6.53 -2.81 -15.35
CA LYS A 21 -6.72 -1.60 -16.17
C LYS A 21 -5.41 -0.88 -16.52
N TYR A 22 -4.47 -0.82 -15.59
CA TYR A 22 -3.16 -0.23 -15.83
C TYR A 22 -2.37 -1.03 -16.88
N ARG A 23 -2.45 -2.37 -16.85
CA ARG A 23 -1.82 -3.25 -17.86
C ARG A 23 -2.45 -3.11 -19.24
N GLU A 24 -3.73 -2.74 -19.31
CA GLU A 24 -4.43 -2.38 -20.56
C GLU A 24 -4.04 -1.00 -21.11
N GLY A 25 -3.10 -0.31 -20.46
CA GLY A 25 -2.55 0.97 -20.93
C GLY A 25 -3.20 2.21 -20.31
N ARG A 26 -4.13 2.06 -19.36
CA ARG A 26 -4.71 3.22 -18.68
C ARG A 26 -3.73 3.83 -17.68
N PRO A 27 -3.68 5.17 -17.52
CA PRO A 27 -2.90 5.79 -16.45
C PRO A 27 -3.31 5.29 -15.06
N TRP A 28 -2.34 5.08 -14.16
CA TRP A 28 -2.59 4.49 -12.84
C TRP A 28 -3.69 5.20 -12.04
N GLY A 29 -3.68 6.53 -12.01
CA GLY A 29 -4.68 7.31 -11.27
C GLY A 29 -6.09 7.21 -11.85
N GLU A 30 -6.20 7.10 -13.18
CA GLU A 30 -7.48 6.85 -13.84
C GLU A 30 -7.99 5.45 -13.54
N ALA A 31 -7.12 4.44 -13.68
CA ALA A 31 -7.43 3.04 -13.35
C ALA A 31 -7.89 2.89 -11.88
N TRP A 32 -7.22 3.58 -10.97
CA TRP A 32 -7.50 3.58 -9.53
C TRP A 32 -8.89 4.15 -9.22
N LEU A 33 -9.18 5.37 -9.69
CA LEU A 33 -10.47 6.00 -9.45
C LEU A 33 -11.61 5.25 -10.15
N THR A 34 -11.40 4.82 -11.39
CA THR A 34 -12.41 4.11 -12.18
C THR A 34 -12.80 2.81 -11.51
N THR A 35 -11.82 2.01 -11.07
CA THR A 35 -12.09 0.75 -10.37
C THR A 35 -12.86 0.99 -9.06
N TYR A 36 -12.51 2.03 -8.29
CA TYR A 36 -13.24 2.37 -7.08
C TYR A 36 -14.73 2.65 -7.35
N LEU A 37 -15.02 3.43 -8.40
CA LEU A 37 -16.39 3.81 -8.76
C LEU A 37 -17.19 2.61 -9.29
N GLU A 38 -16.58 1.76 -10.12
CA GLU A 38 -17.19 0.52 -10.63
C GLU A 38 -17.57 -0.45 -9.50
N MET A 39 -16.83 -0.43 -8.38
CA MET A 39 -17.09 -1.24 -7.20
C MET A 39 -18.17 -0.65 -6.26
N GLY A 40 -18.88 0.40 -6.70
CA GLY A 40 -19.91 1.05 -5.88
C GLY A 40 -19.38 2.07 -4.87
N GLY A 41 -18.13 2.50 -5.02
CA GLY A 41 -17.53 3.55 -4.20
C GLY A 41 -18.31 4.86 -4.28
N ARG A 42 -18.78 5.37 -3.13
CA ARG A 42 -19.78 6.46 -3.07
C ARG A 42 -19.25 7.87 -3.28
N SER A 43 -17.94 8.05 -3.21
CA SER A 43 -17.32 9.37 -3.16
C SER A 43 -16.07 9.44 -4.02
N ARG A 44 -16.10 10.32 -5.02
CA ARG A 44 -14.94 10.60 -5.88
C ARG A 44 -13.73 11.08 -5.07
N SER A 45 -13.93 11.86 -4.01
CA SER A 45 -12.83 12.33 -3.17
C SER A 45 -12.16 11.18 -2.41
N SER A 46 -12.91 10.15 -2.02
CA SER A 46 -12.36 8.93 -1.40
C SER A 46 -11.60 8.08 -2.41
N GLY A 47 -12.19 7.87 -3.59
CA GLY A 47 -11.54 7.12 -4.69
C GLY A 47 -10.30 7.81 -5.25
N ALA A 48 -10.23 9.15 -5.19
CA ALA A 48 -9.10 9.92 -5.71
C ALA A 48 -8.02 10.24 -4.65
N LYS A 49 -8.08 9.65 -3.45
CA LYS A 49 -7.08 9.90 -2.40
C LYS A 49 -5.68 9.47 -2.87
N GLY A 50 -4.76 10.43 -2.92
CA GLY A 50 -3.39 10.21 -3.41
C GLY A 50 -2.56 9.27 -2.55
N CYS A 51 -2.73 9.31 -1.22
CA CYS A 51 -1.93 8.54 -0.28
C CYS A 51 -2.06 7.01 -0.45
N PRO A 52 -3.28 6.40 -0.39
CA PRO A 52 -3.43 4.98 -0.65
C PRO A 52 -3.11 4.59 -2.10
N MET A 53 -3.38 5.49 -3.07
CA MET A 53 -3.03 5.26 -4.47
C MET A 53 -1.51 5.12 -4.67
N ALA A 54 -0.71 6.00 -4.07
CA ALA A 54 0.75 5.97 -4.13
C ALA A 54 1.32 4.73 -3.42
N ALA A 55 0.73 4.34 -2.30
CA ALA A 55 1.08 3.10 -1.60
C ALA A 55 0.84 1.86 -2.48
N ALA A 56 -0.37 1.72 -3.04
CA ALA A 56 -0.70 0.61 -3.94
C ALA A 56 0.23 0.53 -5.15
N ARG A 57 0.53 1.69 -5.76
CA ARG A 57 1.45 1.79 -6.89
C ARG A 57 2.84 1.32 -6.52
N THR A 58 3.36 1.78 -5.39
CA THR A 58 4.71 1.43 -4.92
C THR A 58 4.81 -0.07 -4.66
N LEU A 59 3.82 -0.65 -3.96
CA LEU A 59 3.76 -2.09 -3.70
C LEU A 59 3.73 -2.91 -5.01
N TYR A 60 2.96 -2.45 -6.00
CA TYR A 60 2.91 -3.08 -7.31
C TYR A 60 4.25 -2.98 -8.07
N GLU A 61 4.82 -1.78 -8.18
CA GLU A 61 6.06 -1.53 -8.93
C GLU A 61 7.26 -2.28 -8.34
N HIS A 62 7.28 -2.52 -7.03
CA HIS A 62 8.32 -3.30 -6.35
C HIS A 62 7.99 -4.80 -6.24
N GLY A 63 6.91 -5.28 -6.86
CA GLY A 63 6.57 -6.71 -6.85
C GLY A 63 6.20 -7.26 -5.47
N ARG A 64 5.60 -6.43 -4.60
CA ARG A 64 5.07 -6.85 -3.30
C ARG A 64 3.66 -7.43 -3.37
N ILE A 65 2.98 -7.33 -4.50
CA ILE A 65 1.62 -7.88 -4.68
C ILE A 65 1.73 -9.22 -5.42
N ARG A 66 1.16 -10.28 -4.84
CA ARG A 66 1.13 -11.64 -5.42
C ARG A 66 0.48 -11.66 -6.79
N ASP A 67 0.80 -12.68 -7.57
CA ASP A 67 0.14 -12.97 -8.86
C ASP A 67 0.18 -11.83 -9.90
N THR A 68 1.04 -10.83 -9.69
CA THR A 68 1.23 -9.74 -10.65
C THR A 68 2.32 -10.02 -11.66
N GLY A 69 3.18 -11.02 -11.43
CA GLY A 69 4.35 -11.30 -12.27
C GLY A 69 5.42 -10.21 -12.24
N ARG A 70 5.33 -9.27 -11.29
CA ARG A 70 6.37 -8.26 -11.07
C ARG A 70 7.54 -8.87 -10.31
N PRO A 71 8.79 -8.58 -10.70
CA PRO A 71 9.96 -9.05 -9.95
C PRO A 71 9.97 -8.40 -8.56
N TYR A 72 10.46 -9.14 -7.58
CA TYR A 72 10.69 -8.61 -6.24
C TYR A 72 11.91 -7.70 -6.27
N LEU A 73 11.69 -6.39 -6.21
CA LEU A 73 12.78 -5.41 -6.23
C LEU A 73 13.24 -5.11 -4.81
N ASP A 74 14.55 -5.09 -4.58
CA ASP A 74 15.10 -4.54 -3.34
C ASP A 74 14.92 -3.02 -3.32
N TRP A 75 15.00 -2.42 -2.14
CA TRP A 75 14.75 -1.00 -1.95
C TRP A 75 15.56 -0.45 -0.78
N ASP A 76 16.12 0.73 -1.00
CA ASP A 76 16.66 1.55 0.07
C ASP A 76 15.57 2.49 0.62
N ILE A 77 15.54 2.65 1.94
CA ILE A 77 14.50 3.46 2.59
C ILE A 77 14.62 4.94 2.23
N ASP A 78 15.83 5.48 2.15
CA ASP A 78 16.09 6.89 1.89
C ASP A 78 15.78 7.21 0.42
N GLU A 79 16.21 6.35 -0.52
CA GLU A 79 15.85 6.48 -1.93
C GLU A 79 14.33 6.45 -2.13
N LEU A 80 13.64 5.49 -1.50
CA LEU A 80 12.20 5.38 -1.63
C LEU A 80 11.47 6.56 -0.97
N TRP A 81 11.98 7.04 0.17
CA TRP A 81 11.46 8.20 0.88
C TRP A 81 11.49 9.46 0.04
N GLY A 82 12.60 9.69 -0.67
CA GLY A 82 12.74 10.81 -1.61
C GLY A 82 11.75 10.76 -2.78
N ARG A 83 11.27 9.57 -3.16
CA ARG A 83 10.30 9.39 -4.25
C ARG A 83 8.84 9.39 -3.82
N SER A 84 8.52 8.71 -2.71
CA SER A 84 7.14 8.45 -2.30
C SER A 84 7.05 8.12 -0.82
N ARG A 85 6.81 9.13 0.03
CA ARG A 85 6.62 8.93 1.48
C ARG A 85 5.55 7.86 1.81
N ASN A 86 4.42 7.89 1.10
CA ASN A 86 3.35 6.90 1.30
C ASN A 86 3.72 5.51 0.77
N GLY A 87 4.53 5.45 -0.27
CA GLY A 87 5.15 4.21 -0.74
C GLY A 87 6.08 3.63 0.32
N THR A 88 6.98 4.44 0.88
CA THR A 88 7.88 4.03 1.97
C THR A 88 7.12 3.50 3.16
N TYR A 89 6.07 4.21 3.61
CA TYR A 89 5.23 3.74 4.71
C TYR A 89 4.60 2.37 4.41
N ALA A 90 4.16 2.11 3.18
CA ALA A 90 3.58 0.84 2.80
C ALA A 90 4.62 -0.30 2.73
N MET A 91 5.81 -0.03 2.17
CA MET A 91 6.91 -1.00 2.13
C MET A 91 7.40 -1.37 3.53
N LEU A 92 7.54 -0.38 4.41
CA LEU A 92 7.84 -0.60 5.83
C LEU A 92 6.75 -1.39 6.53
N ALA A 93 5.48 -1.07 6.26
CA ALA A 93 4.36 -1.81 6.84
C ALA A 93 4.44 -3.31 6.51
N ILE A 94 4.72 -3.64 5.24
CA ILE A 94 4.89 -5.03 4.81
C ILE A 94 6.08 -5.69 5.50
N ARG A 95 7.25 -5.04 5.50
CA ARG A 95 8.44 -5.57 6.17
C ARG A 95 8.15 -5.89 7.65
N LEU A 96 7.57 -4.94 8.38
CA LEU A 96 7.25 -5.09 9.80
C LEU A 96 6.19 -6.16 10.06
N LEU A 97 5.19 -6.31 9.20
CA LEU A 97 4.18 -7.37 9.34
C LEU A 97 4.74 -8.76 9.04
N CYS A 98 5.75 -8.86 8.17
CA CYS A 98 6.45 -10.13 7.96
C CYS A 98 7.39 -10.47 9.13
N GLU A 99 8.07 -9.48 9.72
CA GLU A 99 8.94 -9.65 10.89
C GLU A 99 8.13 -9.89 12.19
N GLU A 100 7.00 -9.19 12.36
CA GLU A 100 6.13 -9.23 13.54
C GLU A 100 4.65 -9.39 13.13
N PRO A 101 4.20 -10.62 12.76
CA PRO A 101 2.84 -10.87 12.26
C PRO A 101 1.69 -10.52 13.21
N GLY A 102 1.98 -10.33 14.49
CA GLY A 102 1.01 -9.99 15.53
C GLY A 102 0.74 -8.49 15.70
N LEU A 103 1.39 -7.61 14.92
CA LEU A 103 1.20 -6.16 15.06
C LEU A 103 -0.23 -5.75 14.69
N ASP A 104 -0.89 -5.03 15.60
CA ASP A 104 -2.11 -4.29 15.27
C ASP A 104 -1.80 -2.99 14.50
N LYS A 105 -2.83 -2.29 14.03
CA LYS A 105 -2.67 -1.05 13.25
C LYS A 105 -1.97 0.08 14.01
N VAL A 106 -2.14 0.15 15.33
CA VAL A 106 -1.58 1.22 16.17
C VAL A 106 -0.09 0.96 16.39
N GLY A 107 0.25 -0.27 16.80
CA GLY A 107 1.62 -0.74 16.94
C GLY A 107 2.38 -0.65 15.62
N LEU A 108 1.77 -1.08 14.52
CA LEU A 108 2.35 -0.97 13.19
C LEU A 108 2.70 0.47 12.83
N TRP A 109 1.78 1.42 13.04
CA TRP A 109 2.06 2.82 12.74
C TRP A 109 3.17 3.40 13.61
N ALA A 110 3.21 3.07 14.90
CA ALA A 110 4.29 3.49 15.79
C ALA A 110 5.66 3.00 15.28
N ARG A 111 5.76 1.72 14.91
CA ARG A 111 7.01 1.12 14.38
C ARG A 111 7.43 1.69 13.03
N ILE A 112 6.48 2.02 12.15
CA ILE A 112 6.77 2.68 10.87
C ILE A 112 7.44 4.04 11.11
N ARG A 113 6.90 4.85 12.03
CA ARG A 113 7.48 6.18 12.33
C ARG A 113 8.91 6.06 12.86
N ASP A 114 9.14 5.10 13.76
CA ASP A 114 10.48 4.82 14.28
C ASP A 114 11.45 4.35 13.19
N ALA A 115 10.99 3.51 12.26
CA ALA A 115 11.81 3.03 11.15
C ALA A 115 12.17 4.16 10.17
N VAL A 116 11.23 5.06 9.87
CA VAL A 116 11.49 6.26 9.04
C VAL A 116 12.55 7.13 9.70
N ARG A 117 12.35 7.51 10.96
CA ARG A 117 13.30 8.35 11.70
C ARG A 117 14.70 7.74 11.72
N ARG A 118 14.82 6.43 11.93
CA ARG A 118 16.12 5.74 11.92
C ARG A 118 16.76 5.67 10.53
N GLY A 119 15.96 5.44 9.49
CA GLY A 119 16.49 5.20 8.14
C GLY A 119 16.76 6.47 7.34
N THR A 120 16.02 7.56 7.59
CA THR A 120 16.10 8.79 6.79
C THR A 120 16.52 10.02 7.61
N GLY A 121 16.47 9.93 8.95
CA GLY A 121 16.66 11.10 9.83
C GLY A 121 15.47 12.07 9.86
N ASP A 122 14.45 11.86 9.03
CA ASP A 122 13.25 12.70 8.95
C ASP A 122 12.14 12.24 9.91
N GLU A 123 11.23 13.16 10.20
CA GLU A 123 9.99 12.84 10.91
C GLU A 123 8.91 12.34 9.95
N ALA A 124 8.28 11.23 10.33
CA ALA A 124 7.11 10.71 9.64
C ALA A 124 5.88 11.62 9.85
N ALA A 125 4.83 11.40 9.06
CA ALA A 125 3.56 12.10 9.25
C ALA A 125 3.02 11.88 10.67
N VAL A 126 2.27 12.86 11.19
CA VAL A 126 1.68 12.76 12.53
C VAL A 126 0.66 11.63 12.63
N SER A 127 -0.07 11.37 11.54
CA SER A 127 -1.12 10.35 11.48
C SER A 127 -1.01 9.47 10.24
N ASN A 128 -1.59 8.28 10.33
CA ASN A 128 -1.66 7.32 9.23
C ASN A 128 -2.50 7.88 8.06
N GLN A 129 -1.84 8.10 6.93
CA GLN A 129 -2.44 8.69 5.72
C GLN A 129 -3.18 7.67 4.82
N GLY A 130 -3.40 6.44 5.30
CA GLY A 130 -4.11 5.38 4.59
C GLY A 130 -3.22 4.39 3.85
N GLY A 131 -1.97 4.74 3.53
CA GLY A 131 -0.99 3.83 2.92
C GLY A 131 -0.70 2.58 3.79
N PRO A 132 -0.26 2.74 5.05
CA PRO A 132 -0.09 1.63 5.98
C PRO A 132 -1.36 0.79 6.18
N THR A 133 -2.52 1.44 6.24
CA THR A 133 -3.79 0.75 6.42
C THR A 133 -4.11 -0.14 5.21
N LEU A 134 -3.87 0.35 3.99
CA LEU A 134 -4.04 -0.47 2.79
C LEU A 134 -3.08 -1.66 2.79
N ALA A 135 -1.79 -1.44 3.08
CA ALA A 135 -0.79 -2.50 3.16
C ALA A 135 -1.19 -3.57 4.19
N TYR A 136 -1.65 -3.16 5.38
CA TYR A 136 -2.17 -4.05 6.42
C TYR A 136 -3.35 -4.90 5.92
N GLN A 137 -4.30 -4.30 5.21
CA GLN A 137 -5.44 -5.04 4.64
C GLN A 137 -4.96 -6.07 3.62
N LEU A 138 -4.07 -5.69 2.70
CA LEU A 138 -3.54 -6.60 1.68
C LEU A 138 -2.75 -7.77 2.30
N TRP A 139 -1.99 -7.51 3.36
CA TRP A 139 -1.25 -8.54 4.09
C TRP A 139 -2.20 -9.56 4.75
N HIS A 140 -3.22 -9.09 5.48
CA HIS A 140 -4.22 -9.98 6.10
C HIS A 140 -5.07 -10.77 5.10
N LEU A 141 -5.21 -10.27 3.88
CA LEU A 141 -5.87 -10.99 2.78
C LEU A 141 -4.94 -12.02 2.09
N GLY A 142 -3.68 -12.14 2.52
CA GLY A 142 -2.70 -13.02 1.90
C GLY A 142 -2.32 -12.60 0.47
N LEU A 143 -2.40 -11.31 0.16
CA LEU A 143 -2.15 -10.77 -1.20
C LEU A 143 -0.73 -10.22 -1.38
N ILE A 144 0.08 -10.26 -0.32
CA ILE A 144 1.44 -9.73 -0.33
C ILE A 144 2.42 -10.86 -0.61
N ALA A 145 3.29 -10.67 -1.60
CA ALA A 145 4.28 -11.66 -1.98
C ALA A 145 5.23 -11.91 -0.81
N ASP A 146 5.41 -13.19 -0.46
CA ASP A 146 6.41 -13.58 0.52
C ASP A 146 7.77 -13.32 -0.12
N SER A 147 8.55 -12.42 0.48
CA SER A 147 9.94 -12.27 0.09
C SER A 147 10.73 -13.47 0.61
N PRO A 148 11.68 -14.01 -0.16
CA PRO A 148 12.75 -14.79 0.45
C PRO A 148 13.57 -13.82 1.30
N PHE A 149 13.44 -13.92 2.62
CA PHE A 149 14.42 -13.35 3.55
C PHE A 149 15.77 -14.03 3.35
#